data_AF-A0A1F3BM97-F1
#
_entry.id   AF-A0A1F3BM97-F1
#
_cell.length_a   1.000
_cell.length_b   1.000
_cell.length_c   1.000
_cell.angle_alpha   90.00
_cell.angle_beta   90.00
_cell.angle_gamma   90.00
#
_symmetry.space_group_name_H-M   'P 1'
#
loop_
_entity.id
_entity.type
_entity.pdbx_description
1 polymer ?
#
loop_
_entity_poly.entity_id
_entity_poly.type
_entity_poly.pdbx_seq_one_letter_code
_entity_poly.pdbx_strand_id
1 'polypeptide(L)'
;MAFYVPNSAGMNGTRYYEKDTSWAFAASGSHVFAYTAQYYLNVETSFGTAKGEGWYDSGTSAQATLNDGQIEESPGIQHAFTNWSGDASGNSLTSDPILMNQPKKAIANWKTQFQLTVKADPPSVQDLKGSGWYDAGSQASFSAPPVVPADKDSRLRFDHWSGAFEGQSLSGTVLMDRPKVVEAHYLAQYLLTIHYDPVTVPHDFNETSWYDANTNVPLGPALSTVDLSSVERLRFVGWFENGKQLTGVSLNILMDQPHELTLSYETQYYVDVRSSNGQVSGSGWYDRGSTATITASNTAGSWPFTYNLANWRVDPPSGKLSKSDGSWTVTVDRPYVIEAVWNFDILPLAGLIGGSALALVAVGVGLAVVYKRGMFTRGMTTFRPSKVAASQTTACSKCGNRVPKNATFCQKCGAPIAGAEHTRLEDKVYDYIVKHDGVISLSKASRDLGMSPDQVKQAAEALKKKGRLA
;
A
#
# COMPACT_ATOMS: atom_id res chain seq x y z
N MET A 1 -47.98 8.67 -95.21
CA MET A 1 -48.06 7.39 -94.46
C MET A 1 -47.15 7.55 -93.25
N ALA A 2 -47.60 7.23 -92.05
CA ALA A 2 -46.74 7.23 -90.86
C ALA A 2 -45.91 5.95 -90.87
N PHE A 3 -44.59 6.07 -90.75
CA PHE A 3 -43.66 4.95 -90.69
C PHE A 3 -43.15 4.83 -89.26
N TYR A 4 -43.29 3.63 -88.70
CA TYR A 4 -42.77 3.29 -87.39
C TYR A 4 -41.42 2.58 -87.54
N VAL A 5 -40.42 3.10 -86.85
CA VAL A 5 -39.06 2.57 -86.83
C VAL A 5 -38.80 2.05 -85.42
N PRO A 6 -38.83 0.72 -85.18
CA PRO A 6 -38.72 0.17 -83.84
C PRO A 6 -37.27 0.25 -83.32
N ASN A 7 -37.13 0.48 -82.02
CA ASN A 7 -35.89 0.18 -81.32
C ASN A 7 -35.56 -1.31 -81.43
N SER A 8 -34.27 -1.66 -81.50
CA SER A 8 -33.89 -3.07 -81.47
C SER A 8 -34.23 -3.67 -80.09
N ALA A 9 -34.67 -4.93 -80.04
CA ALA A 9 -35.06 -5.62 -78.81
C ALA A 9 -33.92 -5.81 -77.78
N GLY A 10 -32.69 -5.45 -78.15
CA GLY A 10 -31.49 -5.68 -77.37
C GLY A 10 -31.05 -7.15 -77.44
N MET A 11 -29.83 -7.43 -77.87
CA MET A 11 -29.24 -8.77 -77.82
C MET A 11 -27.89 -8.68 -77.11
N ASN A 12 -27.67 -9.59 -76.15
CA ASN A 12 -26.45 -9.64 -75.33
C ASN A 12 -26.08 -8.29 -74.67
N GLY A 13 -27.07 -7.54 -74.18
CA GLY A 13 -26.84 -6.27 -73.47
C GLY A 13 -26.52 -5.06 -74.36
N THR A 14 -26.65 -5.19 -75.69
CA THR A 14 -26.52 -4.09 -76.65
C THR A 14 -27.83 -3.86 -77.38
N ARG A 15 -28.29 -2.61 -77.48
CA ARG A 15 -29.44 -2.21 -78.30
C ARG A 15 -29.14 -0.95 -79.11
N TYR A 16 -29.76 -0.81 -80.26
CA TYR A 16 -29.79 0.41 -81.06
C TYR A 16 -31.08 1.16 -80.75
N TYR A 17 -30.94 2.39 -80.25
CA TYR A 17 -32.01 3.23 -79.77
C TYR A 17 -32.15 4.49 -80.64
N GLU A 18 -33.37 4.76 -81.07
CA GLU A 18 -33.77 5.98 -81.75
C GLU A 18 -34.86 6.65 -80.90
N LYS A 19 -34.71 7.94 -80.61
CA LYS A 19 -35.65 8.66 -79.73
C LYS A 19 -36.97 8.92 -80.46
N ASP A 20 -36.88 9.25 -81.74
CA ASP A 20 -38.01 9.55 -82.59
C ASP A 20 -38.32 8.31 -83.43
N THR A 21 -39.29 7.50 -83.00
CA THR A 21 -39.64 6.24 -83.67
C THR A 21 -40.81 6.38 -84.66
N SER A 22 -41.42 7.57 -84.74
CA SER A 22 -42.56 7.86 -85.60
C SER A 22 -42.24 8.98 -86.58
N TRP A 23 -42.22 8.64 -87.87
CA TRP A 23 -41.85 9.57 -88.94
C TRP A 23 -42.96 9.67 -89.99
N ALA A 24 -43.14 10.87 -90.54
CA ALA A 24 -44.05 11.12 -91.66
C ALA A 24 -43.27 11.73 -92.83
N PHE A 25 -43.36 11.10 -94.01
CA PHE A 25 -42.69 11.57 -95.22
C PHE A 25 -43.71 12.06 -96.25
N ALA A 26 -43.40 13.19 -96.89
CA ALA A 26 -44.28 13.86 -97.86
C ALA A 26 -43.98 13.48 -99.33
N ALA A 27 -42.87 12.78 -99.60
CA ALA A 27 -42.47 12.34 -100.94
C ALA A 27 -41.65 11.04 -100.86
N SER A 28 -41.55 10.29 -101.97
CA SER A 28 -40.71 9.08 -102.06
C SER A 28 -39.22 9.42 -102.07
N GLY A 29 -38.40 8.69 -101.31
CA GLY A 29 -36.96 8.89 -101.29
C GLY A 29 -36.22 7.89 -100.39
N SER A 30 -34.90 8.02 -100.32
CA SER A 30 -34.06 7.32 -99.35
C SER A 30 -34.03 8.10 -98.04
N HIS A 31 -34.36 7.43 -96.93
CA HIS A 31 -34.36 8.01 -95.59
C HIS A 31 -33.37 7.24 -94.72
N VAL A 32 -32.53 7.97 -93.99
CA VAL A 32 -31.52 7.41 -93.09
C VAL A 32 -31.93 7.75 -91.66
N PHE A 33 -31.95 6.74 -90.79
CA PHE A 33 -32.25 6.89 -89.36
C PHE A 33 -30.97 6.67 -88.57
N ALA A 34 -30.73 7.50 -87.55
CA ALA A 34 -29.47 7.55 -86.83
C ALA A 34 -29.64 6.97 -85.44
N TYR A 35 -29.39 5.66 -85.33
CA TYR A 35 -29.47 5.00 -84.04
C TYR A 35 -28.25 5.31 -83.17
N THR A 36 -28.50 5.52 -81.88
CA THR A 36 -27.47 5.52 -80.85
C THR A 36 -27.34 4.11 -80.29
N ALA A 37 -26.12 3.56 -80.28
CA ALA A 37 -25.86 2.33 -79.55
C ALA A 37 -26.05 2.60 -78.05
N GLN A 38 -26.83 1.76 -77.38
CA GLN A 38 -26.98 1.75 -75.94
C GLN A 38 -26.49 0.41 -75.38
N TYR A 39 -25.86 0.48 -74.22
CA TYR A 39 -25.35 -0.68 -73.50
C TYR A 39 -25.99 -0.80 -72.13
N TYR A 40 -26.30 -2.04 -71.73
CA TYR A 40 -26.88 -2.33 -70.42
C TYR A 40 -25.78 -2.39 -69.35
N LEU A 41 -26.00 -1.70 -68.23
CA LEU A 41 -25.25 -1.86 -66.99
C LEU A 41 -26.06 -2.76 -66.06
N ASN A 42 -25.53 -3.95 -65.75
CA ASN A 42 -26.08 -4.87 -64.76
C ASN A 42 -25.42 -4.63 -63.39
N VAL A 43 -26.20 -4.49 -62.32
CA VAL A 43 -25.67 -4.22 -60.98
C VAL A 43 -25.99 -5.38 -60.05
N GLU A 44 -24.96 -6.11 -59.61
CA GLU A 44 -25.10 -7.27 -58.73
C GLU A 44 -24.65 -6.97 -57.31
N THR A 45 -25.46 -7.39 -56.34
CA THR A 45 -25.11 -7.35 -54.92
C THR A 45 -25.71 -8.55 -54.20
N SER A 46 -24.93 -9.18 -53.31
CA SER A 46 -25.40 -10.29 -52.47
C SER A 46 -26.22 -9.80 -51.28
N PHE A 47 -26.05 -8.53 -50.88
CA PHE A 47 -26.73 -7.91 -49.74
C PHE A 47 -27.29 -6.54 -50.10
N GLY A 48 -28.40 -6.17 -49.48
CA GLY A 48 -29.05 -4.88 -49.70
C GLY A 48 -29.63 -4.72 -51.11
N THR A 49 -29.80 -3.47 -51.53
CA THR A 49 -30.34 -3.11 -52.84
C THR A 49 -29.48 -2.01 -53.47
N ALA A 50 -29.39 -2.02 -54.81
CA ALA A 50 -28.58 -1.08 -55.58
C ALA A 50 -29.42 -0.32 -56.62
N LYS A 51 -28.91 0.84 -57.04
CA LYS A 51 -29.43 1.70 -58.11
C LYS A 51 -28.36 1.86 -59.19
N GLY A 52 -28.76 2.36 -60.37
CA GLY A 52 -27.85 2.59 -61.50
C GLY A 52 -27.84 1.45 -62.53
N GLU A 53 -28.66 0.42 -62.34
CA GLU A 53 -28.91 -0.57 -63.37
C GLU A 53 -29.78 0.00 -64.49
N GLY A 54 -29.44 -0.29 -65.76
CA GLY A 54 -30.24 0.15 -66.90
C GLY A 54 -29.46 0.32 -68.21
N TRP A 55 -30.14 0.89 -69.20
CA TRP A 55 -29.58 1.18 -70.53
C TRP A 55 -28.99 2.58 -70.60
N TYR A 56 -27.76 2.70 -71.11
CA TYR A 56 -27.03 3.95 -71.23
C TYR A 56 -26.50 4.16 -72.65
N ASP A 57 -26.48 5.41 -73.12
CA ASP A 57 -25.93 5.76 -74.42
C ASP A 57 -24.43 5.47 -74.49
N SER A 58 -23.98 4.95 -75.64
CA SER A 58 -22.58 4.63 -75.88
C SER A 58 -21.69 5.84 -75.67
N GLY A 59 -20.62 5.66 -74.88
CA GLY A 59 -19.66 6.71 -74.54
C GLY A 59 -20.05 7.58 -73.36
N THR A 60 -21.23 7.39 -72.77
CA THR A 60 -21.62 8.07 -71.52
C THR A 60 -21.03 7.38 -70.28
N SER A 61 -21.07 8.08 -69.15
CA SER A 61 -20.69 7.51 -67.85
C SER A 61 -21.92 7.17 -67.02
N ALA A 62 -21.95 5.96 -66.49
CA ALA A 62 -22.93 5.49 -65.51
C ALA A 62 -22.29 5.28 -64.14
N GLN A 63 -23.09 5.12 -63.08
CA GLN A 63 -22.62 4.78 -61.74
C GLN A 63 -23.59 3.78 -61.11
N ALA A 64 -23.05 2.83 -60.35
CA ALA A 64 -23.82 1.95 -59.48
C ALA A 64 -23.79 2.51 -58.05
N THR A 65 -24.93 2.48 -57.35
CA THR A 65 -25.04 3.01 -55.99
C THR A 65 -25.77 2.04 -55.08
N LEU A 66 -25.15 1.64 -53.97
CA LEU A 66 -25.81 0.92 -52.88
C LEU A 66 -26.65 1.88 -52.03
N ASN A 67 -27.81 1.42 -51.57
CA ASN A 67 -28.65 2.20 -50.65
C ASN A 67 -28.09 2.22 -49.22
N ASP A 68 -27.41 1.15 -48.80
CA ASP A 68 -26.78 1.01 -47.49
C ASP A 68 -25.45 0.24 -47.63
N GLY A 69 -24.45 0.59 -46.83
CA GLY A 69 -23.16 -0.09 -46.76
C GLY A 69 -23.05 -1.10 -45.62
N GLN A 70 -24.04 -1.17 -44.73
CA GLN A 70 -24.08 -2.10 -43.61
C GLN A 70 -25.44 -2.77 -43.54
N ILE A 71 -25.47 -4.09 -43.73
CA ILE A 71 -26.70 -4.88 -43.70
C ILE A 71 -26.63 -5.86 -42.54
N GLU A 72 -27.48 -5.69 -41.54
CA GLU A 72 -27.61 -6.65 -40.45
C GLU A 72 -28.33 -7.90 -40.95
N GLU A 73 -27.69 -9.06 -40.80
CA GLU A 73 -28.29 -10.36 -41.16
C GLU A 73 -29.07 -10.94 -39.97
N SER A 74 -28.49 -10.86 -38.78
CA SER A 74 -29.06 -11.34 -37.52
C SER A 74 -28.34 -10.70 -36.34
N PRO A 75 -28.84 -10.82 -35.09
CA PRO A 75 -28.23 -10.17 -33.93
C PRO A 75 -26.73 -10.48 -33.81
N GLY A 76 -25.90 -9.45 -33.90
CA GLY A 76 -24.44 -9.55 -33.79
C GLY A 76 -23.72 -10.01 -35.07
N ILE A 77 -24.43 -10.19 -36.19
CA ILE A 77 -23.87 -10.51 -37.51
C ILE A 77 -24.30 -9.45 -38.55
N GLN A 78 -23.34 -8.79 -39.19
CA GLN A 78 -23.62 -7.83 -40.28
C GLN A 78 -22.66 -8.03 -41.46
N HIS A 79 -23.07 -7.54 -42.63
CA HIS A 79 -22.22 -7.45 -43.82
C HIS A 79 -21.91 -6.00 -44.13
N ALA A 80 -20.62 -5.70 -44.27
CA ALA A 80 -20.14 -4.37 -44.60
C ALA A 80 -19.61 -4.34 -46.03
N PHE A 81 -20.07 -3.37 -46.82
CA PHE A 81 -19.59 -3.14 -48.17
C PHE A 81 -18.09 -2.78 -48.15
N THR A 82 -17.33 -3.34 -49.09
CA THR A 82 -15.87 -3.10 -49.19
C THR A 82 -15.51 -2.26 -50.41
N ASN A 83 -15.97 -2.67 -51.59
CA ASN A 83 -15.62 -2.05 -52.87
C ASN A 83 -16.47 -2.60 -54.02
N TRP A 84 -16.51 -1.84 -55.11
CA TRP A 84 -17.02 -2.30 -56.40
C TRP A 84 -15.95 -3.10 -57.17
N SER A 85 -16.40 -4.01 -58.03
CA SER A 85 -15.58 -4.79 -58.96
C SER A 85 -16.36 -5.17 -60.22
N GLY A 86 -15.78 -6.05 -61.06
CA GLY A 86 -16.26 -6.32 -62.41
C GLY A 86 -15.73 -5.26 -63.37
N ASP A 87 -16.62 -4.49 -63.98
CA ASP A 87 -16.28 -3.30 -64.75
C ASP A 87 -16.38 -1.98 -63.95
N ALA A 88 -16.78 -2.06 -62.68
CA ALA A 88 -16.85 -0.91 -61.77
C ALA A 88 -15.65 -0.87 -60.82
N SER A 89 -15.42 0.29 -60.19
CA SER A 89 -14.38 0.48 -59.16
C SER A 89 -14.85 1.45 -58.08
N GLY A 90 -14.05 1.60 -57.03
CA GLY A 90 -14.30 2.54 -55.93
C GLY A 90 -14.74 1.84 -54.64
N ASN A 91 -14.51 2.52 -53.51
CA ASN A 91 -14.79 2.04 -52.16
C ASN A 91 -15.96 2.77 -51.48
N SER A 92 -16.59 3.71 -52.18
CA SER A 92 -17.77 4.42 -51.70
C SER A 92 -19.05 3.68 -52.09
N LEU A 93 -20.16 3.99 -51.41
CA LEU A 93 -21.47 3.42 -51.75
C LEU A 93 -21.86 3.64 -53.22
N THR A 94 -21.44 4.77 -53.78
CA THR A 94 -21.48 5.03 -55.22
C THR A 94 -20.14 4.67 -55.85
N SER A 95 -20.18 3.92 -56.94
CA SER A 95 -18.99 3.55 -57.71
C SER A 95 -18.35 4.75 -58.39
N ASP A 96 -17.09 4.58 -58.79
CA ASP A 96 -16.47 5.48 -59.76
C ASP A 96 -17.27 5.46 -61.10
N PRO A 97 -17.13 6.51 -61.94
CA PRO A 97 -17.78 6.54 -63.25
C PRO A 97 -17.41 5.34 -64.14
N ILE A 98 -18.42 4.66 -64.66
CA ILE A 98 -18.29 3.50 -65.56
C ILE A 98 -18.51 3.98 -66.99
N LEU A 99 -17.50 3.87 -67.85
CA LEU A 99 -17.64 4.20 -69.26
C LEU A 99 -18.47 3.13 -70.00
N MET A 100 -19.60 3.54 -70.55
CA MET A 100 -20.54 2.66 -71.25
C MET A 100 -20.15 2.52 -72.72
N ASN A 101 -19.12 1.73 -73.01
CA ASN A 101 -18.64 1.45 -74.38
C ASN A 101 -18.95 0.02 -74.88
N GLN A 102 -19.53 -0.81 -74.02
CA GLN A 102 -20.03 -2.16 -74.25
C GLN A 102 -20.97 -2.51 -73.08
N PRO A 103 -21.66 -3.67 -73.06
CA PRO A 103 -22.39 -4.12 -71.87
C PRO A 103 -21.44 -4.24 -70.67
N LYS A 104 -21.88 -3.78 -69.49
CA LYS A 104 -21.03 -3.67 -68.29
C LYS A 104 -21.67 -4.36 -67.09
N LYS A 105 -20.83 -4.85 -66.18
CA LYS A 105 -21.26 -5.46 -64.93
C LYS A 105 -20.58 -4.80 -63.73
N ALA A 106 -21.36 -4.20 -62.85
CA ALA A 106 -20.90 -3.68 -61.56
C ALA A 106 -21.24 -4.68 -60.45
N ILE A 107 -20.25 -5.09 -59.66
CA ILE A 107 -20.42 -6.08 -58.58
C ILE A 107 -20.03 -5.44 -57.25
N ALA A 108 -20.96 -5.40 -56.30
CA ALA A 108 -20.69 -4.96 -54.94
C ALA A 108 -20.06 -6.10 -54.12
N ASN A 109 -18.88 -5.85 -53.55
CA ASN A 109 -18.21 -6.79 -52.66
C ASN A 109 -18.48 -6.44 -51.20
N TRP A 110 -18.55 -7.47 -50.37
CA TRP A 110 -18.92 -7.38 -48.97
C TRP A 110 -17.99 -8.24 -48.12
N LYS A 111 -17.84 -7.84 -46.85
CA LYS A 111 -17.20 -8.66 -45.81
C LYS A 111 -18.17 -8.87 -44.65
N THR A 112 -18.10 -10.03 -44.03
CA THR A 112 -18.85 -10.31 -42.80
C THR A 112 -18.14 -9.72 -41.60
N GLN A 113 -18.92 -9.14 -40.68
CA GLN A 113 -18.46 -8.62 -39.40
C GLN A 113 -19.27 -9.23 -38.26
N PHE A 114 -18.60 -9.45 -37.13
CA PHE A 114 -19.20 -9.95 -35.90
C PHE A 114 -19.09 -8.92 -34.78
N GLN A 115 -20.12 -8.84 -33.95
CA GLN A 115 -20.16 -7.93 -32.81
C GLN A 115 -19.43 -8.53 -31.60
N LEU A 116 -18.52 -7.76 -31.02
CA LEU A 116 -17.99 -7.98 -29.68
C LEU A 116 -18.78 -7.11 -28.69
N THR A 117 -19.32 -7.74 -27.66
CA THR A 117 -19.93 -7.06 -26.51
C THR A 117 -19.03 -7.22 -25.29
N VAL A 118 -18.54 -6.11 -24.75
CA VAL A 118 -17.81 -6.05 -23.49
C VAL A 118 -18.76 -5.50 -22.43
N LYS A 119 -19.01 -6.29 -21.38
CA LYS A 119 -19.85 -5.91 -20.24
C LYS A 119 -19.13 -6.19 -18.92
N ALA A 120 -19.72 -5.77 -17.82
CA ALA A 120 -19.17 -6.00 -16.49
C ALA A 120 -20.25 -6.44 -15.49
N ASP A 121 -19.78 -7.14 -14.47
CA ASP A 121 -20.52 -7.46 -13.25
C ASP A 121 -19.76 -6.83 -12.06
N PRO A 122 -20.32 -5.82 -11.37
CA PRO A 122 -21.68 -5.31 -11.54
C PRO A 122 -21.86 -4.43 -12.80
N PRO A 123 -23.09 -4.34 -13.36
CA PRO A 123 -23.39 -3.54 -14.56
C PRO A 123 -23.15 -2.03 -14.40
N SER A 124 -22.95 -1.54 -13.18
CA SER A 124 -22.63 -0.13 -12.89
C SER A 124 -21.22 0.26 -13.32
N VAL A 125 -20.34 -0.71 -13.59
CA VAL A 125 -18.98 -0.43 -14.08
C VAL A 125 -19.04 0.10 -15.51
N GLN A 126 -18.53 1.32 -15.68
CA GLN A 126 -18.42 2.00 -16.97
C GLN A 126 -16.98 1.96 -17.51
N ASP A 127 -16.74 2.64 -18.63
CA ASP A 127 -15.41 2.79 -19.26
C ASP A 127 -14.72 1.51 -19.76
N LEU A 128 -15.46 0.42 -19.89
CA LEU A 128 -15.03 -0.76 -20.66
C LEU A 128 -14.72 -0.36 -22.11
N LYS A 129 -13.66 -0.94 -22.68
CA LYS A 129 -13.23 -0.69 -24.07
C LYS A 129 -13.27 -1.97 -24.89
N GLY A 130 -13.55 -1.85 -26.19
CA GLY A 130 -13.51 -2.95 -27.14
C GLY A 130 -14.87 -3.46 -27.63
N SER A 131 -15.99 -2.91 -27.14
CA SER A 131 -17.30 -3.21 -27.76
C SER A 131 -17.36 -2.63 -29.18
N GLY A 132 -17.87 -3.40 -30.14
CA GLY A 132 -18.01 -2.95 -31.52
C GLY A 132 -18.09 -4.06 -32.55
N TRP A 133 -18.14 -3.67 -33.82
CA TRP A 133 -18.14 -4.58 -34.96
C TRP A 133 -16.73 -4.80 -35.49
N TYR A 134 -16.38 -6.06 -35.73
CA TYR A 134 -15.05 -6.48 -36.15
C TYR A 134 -15.15 -7.43 -37.35
N ASP A 135 -14.19 -7.34 -38.27
CA ASP A 135 -14.15 -8.21 -39.45
C ASP A 135 -14.00 -9.68 -39.04
N ALA A 136 -14.71 -10.57 -39.73
CA ALA A 136 -14.61 -12.00 -39.50
C ALA A 136 -13.14 -12.46 -39.65
N GLY A 137 -12.65 -13.21 -38.66
CA GLY A 137 -11.26 -13.67 -38.56
C GLY A 137 -10.27 -12.65 -38.01
N SER A 138 -10.67 -11.40 -37.72
CA SER A 138 -9.80 -10.41 -37.08
C SER A 138 -9.67 -10.63 -35.57
N GLN A 139 -8.64 -10.05 -34.94
CA GLN A 139 -8.53 -9.99 -33.49
C GLN A 139 -9.12 -8.67 -32.97
N ALA A 140 -10.04 -8.78 -32.00
CA ALA A 140 -10.62 -7.66 -31.28
C ALA A 140 -9.98 -7.53 -29.90
N SER A 141 -9.44 -6.35 -29.59
CA SER A 141 -8.88 -6.04 -28.27
C SER A 141 -9.91 -5.39 -27.37
N PHE A 142 -9.88 -5.72 -26.08
CA PHE A 142 -10.76 -5.14 -25.06
C PHE A 142 -10.00 -4.90 -23.75
N SER A 143 -10.52 -4.02 -22.91
CA SER A 143 -9.95 -3.72 -21.60
C SER A 143 -10.98 -3.19 -20.60
N ALA A 144 -10.63 -3.26 -19.32
CA ALA A 144 -11.44 -2.76 -18.22
C ALA A 144 -10.59 -1.93 -17.23
N PRO A 145 -11.18 -0.94 -16.55
CA PRO A 145 -10.46 -0.15 -15.54
C PRO A 145 -10.05 -1.03 -14.34
N PRO A 146 -8.83 -0.89 -13.79
CA PRO A 146 -8.38 -1.73 -12.67
C PRO A 146 -9.16 -1.50 -11.39
N VAL A 147 -9.62 -0.27 -11.16
CA VAL A 147 -10.38 0.16 -9.99
C VAL A 147 -11.45 1.14 -10.44
N VAL A 148 -12.66 1.00 -9.90
CA VAL A 148 -13.78 1.92 -10.11
C VAL A 148 -14.24 2.42 -8.74
N PRO A 149 -14.16 3.73 -8.45
CA PRO A 149 -14.71 4.29 -7.22
C PRO A 149 -16.22 4.03 -7.13
N ALA A 150 -16.72 3.62 -5.96
CA ALA A 150 -18.15 3.49 -5.70
C ALA A 150 -18.61 4.66 -4.80
N ASP A 151 -18.01 4.79 -3.63
CA ASP A 151 -18.17 5.92 -2.70
C ASP A 151 -16.81 6.39 -2.17
N LYS A 152 -16.81 7.24 -1.13
CA LYS A 152 -15.59 7.73 -0.47
C LYS A 152 -14.73 6.58 0.07
N ASP A 153 -15.37 5.60 0.72
CA ASP A 153 -14.71 4.53 1.47
C ASP A 153 -15.03 3.12 0.91
N SER A 154 -15.61 3.06 -0.30
CA SER A 154 -15.92 1.84 -1.05
C SER A 154 -15.42 1.95 -2.51
N ARG A 155 -14.91 0.86 -3.07
CA ARG A 155 -14.50 0.80 -4.48
C ARG A 155 -14.66 -0.60 -5.05
N LEU A 156 -14.67 -0.73 -6.36
CA LEU A 156 -14.62 -2.00 -7.07
C LEU A 156 -13.21 -2.23 -7.63
N ARG A 157 -12.67 -3.43 -7.48
CA ARG A 157 -11.40 -3.87 -8.08
C ARG A 157 -11.68 -4.91 -9.14
N PHE A 158 -11.05 -4.76 -10.31
CA PHE A 158 -11.09 -5.80 -11.34
C PHE A 158 -10.53 -7.12 -10.81
N ASP A 159 -11.25 -8.21 -11.03
CA ASP A 159 -10.86 -9.55 -10.58
C ASP A 159 -10.47 -10.46 -11.74
N HIS A 160 -11.40 -10.73 -12.65
CA HIS A 160 -11.16 -11.58 -13.82
C HIS A 160 -12.15 -11.32 -14.96
N TRP A 161 -11.85 -11.85 -16.14
CA TRP A 161 -12.75 -11.95 -17.28
C TRP A 161 -13.40 -13.33 -17.35
N SER A 162 -14.62 -13.38 -17.89
CA SER A 162 -15.33 -14.61 -18.24
C SER A 162 -16.05 -14.48 -19.60
N GLY A 163 -16.61 -15.59 -20.09
CA GLY A 163 -17.37 -15.65 -21.34
C GLY A 163 -16.49 -16.10 -22.51
N ALA A 164 -16.40 -15.29 -23.57
CA ALA A 164 -15.58 -15.62 -24.73
C ALA A 164 -14.05 -15.49 -24.48
N PHE A 165 -13.65 -14.97 -23.34
CA PHE A 165 -12.28 -14.89 -22.85
C PHE A 165 -12.27 -15.10 -21.32
N GLU A 166 -11.28 -15.85 -20.83
CA GLU A 166 -11.06 -16.07 -19.40
C GLU A 166 -9.63 -15.64 -19.04
N GLY A 167 -9.48 -14.85 -17.97
CA GLY A 167 -8.16 -14.41 -17.53
C GLY A 167 -8.18 -13.26 -16.53
N GLN A 168 -7.06 -13.03 -15.85
CA GLN A 168 -6.91 -12.03 -14.80
C GLN A 168 -6.18 -10.74 -15.25
N SER A 169 -5.80 -10.66 -16.53
CA SER A 169 -5.21 -9.45 -17.09
C SER A 169 -6.28 -8.38 -17.36
N LEU A 170 -5.95 -7.11 -17.14
CA LEU A 170 -6.86 -5.97 -17.38
C LEU A 170 -7.31 -5.80 -18.83
N SER A 171 -6.66 -6.51 -19.76
CA SER A 171 -6.94 -6.47 -21.18
C SER A 171 -6.70 -7.84 -21.81
N GLY A 172 -7.36 -8.10 -22.94
CA GLY A 172 -7.19 -9.31 -23.73
C GLY A 172 -7.53 -9.09 -25.20
N THR A 173 -7.39 -10.16 -25.98
CA THR A 173 -7.83 -10.21 -27.37
C THR A 173 -8.66 -11.46 -27.63
N VAL A 174 -9.65 -11.35 -28.52
CA VAL A 174 -10.45 -12.48 -28.99
C VAL A 174 -10.46 -12.51 -30.52
N LEU A 175 -10.35 -13.72 -31.09
CA LEU A 175 -10.59 -13.95 -32.51
C LEU A 175 -12.09 -13.78 -32.81
N MET A 176 -12.47 -13.01 -33.82
CA MET A 176 -13.86 -12.78 -34.18
C MET A 176 -14.31 -13.77 -35.25
N ASP A 177 -14.64 -15.00 -34.83
CA ASP A 177 -15.18 -16.10 -35.65
C ASP A 177 -16.71 -16.20 -35.59
N ARG A 178 -17.33 -15.49 -34.65
CA ARG A 178 -18.77 -15.38 -34.39
C ARG A 178 -19.04 -14.19 -33.45
N PRO A 179 -20.30 -13.78 -33.21
CA PRO A 179 -20.61 -12.79 -32.19
C PRO A 179 -20.14 -13.28 -30.81
N LYS A 180 -19.53 -12.38 -30.02
CA LYS A 180 -18.91 -12.74 -28.74
C LYS A 180 -19.27 -11.76 -27.64
N VAL A 181 -19.34 -12.30 -26.42
CA VAL A 181 -19.52 -11.53 -25.20
C VAL A 181 -18.37 -11.85 -24.26
N VAL A 182 -17.69 -10.82 -23.76
CA VAL A 182 -16.71 -10.92 -22.68
C VAL A 182 -17.21 -10.10 -21.49
N GLU A 183 -17.08 -10.65 -20.29
CA GLU A 183 -17.63 -10.07 -19.07
C GLU A 183 -16.54 -9.89 -18.02
N ALA A 184 -16.30 -8.64 -17.61
CA ALA A 184 -15.37 -8.30 -16.54
C ALA A 184 -16.06 -8.42 -15.17
N HIS A 185 -15.50 -9.24 -14.30
CA HIS A 185 -15.96 -9.40 -12.92
C HIS A 185 -15.15 -8.51 -12.00
N TYR A 186 -15.85 -7.82 -11.10
CA TYR A 186 -15.26 -6.96 -10.09
C TYR A 186 -15.60 -7.43 -8.68
N LEU A 187 -14.65 -7.29 -7.77
CA LEU A 187 -14.85 -7.48 -6.34
C LEU A 187 -15.00 -6.12 -5.66
N ALA A 188 -15.98 -6.01 -4.76
CA ALA A 188 -16.05 -4.88 -3.86
C ALA A 188 -14.84 -4.86 -2.93
N GLN A 189 -14.37 -3.66 -2.61
CA GLN A 189 -13.34 -3.40 -1.61
C GLN A 189 -13.83 -2.29 -0.68
N TYR A 190 -13.50 -2.43 0.60
CA TYR A 190 -13.81 -1.45 1.63
C TYR A 190 -12.54 -0.91 2.28
N LEU A 191 -12.60 0.34 2.72
CA LEU A 191 -11.51 0.99 3.42
C LEU A 191 -11.50 0.58 4.90
N LEU A 192 -10.33 0.17 5.40
CA LEU A 192 -10.07 0.03 6.83
C LEU A 192 -9.09 1.14 7.24
N THR A 193 -9.51 1.97 8.18
CA THR A 193 -8.70 3.04 8.76
C THR A 193 -8.42 2.74 10.23
N ILE A 194 -7.17 2.91 10.65
CA ILE A 194 -6.69 2.71 12.01
C ILE A 194 -6.08 4.01 12.50
N HIS A 195 -6.71 4.58 13.53
CA HIS A 195 -6.22 5.70 14.30
C HIS A 195 -5.50 5.22 15.56
N TYR A 196 -4.52 6.00 16.00
CA TYR A 196 -3.75 5.73 17.21
C TYR A 196 -4.01 6.81 18.25
N ASP A 197 -4.36 6.40 19.46
CA ASP A 197 -4.55 7.31 20.59
C ASP A 197 -3.69 6.86 21.79
N PRO A 198 -2.66 7.63 22.18
CA PRO A 198 -2.19 8.85 21.54
C PRO A 198 -1.51 8.58 20.19
N VAL A 199 -1.42 9.59 19.32
CA VAL A 199 -0.77 9.50 17.99
C VAL A 199 0.71 9.09 18.06
N THR A 200 1.33 9.17 19.25
CA THR A 200 2.72 8.78 19.49
C THR A 200 2.94 7.27 19.60
N VAL A 201 1.90 6.45 19.56
CA VAL A 201 2.03 4.99 19.54
C VAL A 201 2.80 4.59 18.27
N PRO A 202 3.83 3.72 18.34
CA PRO A 202 4.51 3.21 17.15
C PRO A 202 3.51 2.56 16.17
N HIS A 203 3.66 2.87 14.88
CA HIS A 203 2.75 2.40 13.84
C HIS A 203 3.06 0.94 13.51
N ASP A 204 2.45 0.02 14.25
CA ASP A 204 2.58 -1.43 14.02
C ASP A 204 1.65 -1.94 12.90
N PHE A 205 0.62 -1.16 12.55
CA PHE A 205 -0.36 -1.50 11.52
C PHE A 205 -0.45 -0.40 10.45
N ASN A 206 -0.87 -0.79 9.24
CA ASN A 206 -1.16 0.18 8.18
C ASN A 206 -2.31 1.10 8.63
N GLU A 207 -2.05 2.40 8.68
CA GLU A 207 -3.03 3.42 9.10
C GLU A 207 -4.29 3.43 8.23
N THR A 208 -4.18 3.12 6.94
CA THR A 208 -5.33 3.10 6.02
C THR A 208 -5.03 2.18 4.84
N SER A 209 -5.89 1.18 4.61
CA SER A 209 -5.73 0.26 3.46
C SER A 209 -7.06 -0.30 2.97
N TRP A 210 -7.06 -0.74 1.72
CA TRP A 210 -8.24 -1.30 1.04
C TRP A 210 -8.19 -2.82 1.05
N TYR A 211 -9.31 -3.45 1.37
CA TYR A 211 -9.42 -4.91 1.46
C TYR A 211 -10.62 -5.41 0.68
N ASP A 212 -10.50 -6.59 0.07
CA ASP A 212 -11.60 -7.24 -0.67
C ASP A 212 -12.77 -7.53 0.29
N ALA A 213 -14.00 -7.32 -0.19
CA ALA A 213 -15.20 -7.54 0.59
C ALA A 213 -15.32 -8.99 1.04
N ASN A 214 -15.90 -9.21 2.23
CA ASN A 214 -16.02 -10.51 2.88
C ASN A 214 -14.70 -11.20 3.23
N THR A 215 -13.56 -10.49 3.13
CA THR A 215 -12.30 -10.98 3.69
C THR A 215 -12.17 -10.62 5.16
N ASN A 216 -11.40 -11.42 5.88
CA ASN A 216 -11.10 -11.20 7.28
C ASN A 216 -9.69 -10.61 7.41
N VAL A 217 -9.59 -9.42 8.03
CA VAL A 217 -8.33 -8.73 8.26
C VAL A 217 -7.87 -8.97 9.70
N PRO A 218 -6.82 -9.77 9.91
CA PRO A 218 -6.26 -9.97 11.24
C PRO A 218 -5.48 -8.73 11.68
N LEU A 219 -5.84 -8.19 12.84
CA LEU A 219 -5.11 -7.11 13.51
C LEU A 219 -4.56 -7.62 14.84
N GLY A 220 -3.42 -7.07 15.26
CA GLY A 220 -2.75 -7.46 16.49
C GLY A 220 -1.77 -8.64 16.34
N PRO A 221 -1.25 -9.15 17.47
CA PRO A 221 -1.56 -8.70 18.83
C PRO A 221 -1.04 -7.28 19.10
N ALA A 222 -1.88 -6.43 19.69
CA ALA A 222 -1.45 -5.14 20.23
C ALA A 222 -0.53 -5.39 21.44
N LEU A 223 0.54 -4.61 21.55
CA LEU A 223 1.48 -4.69 22.66
C LEU A 223 0.76 -4.31 23.96
N SER A 224 0.90 -5.11 25.02
CA SER A 224 0.30 -4.76 26.32
C SER A 224 0.86 -3.47 26.90
N THR A 225 2.14 -3.19 26.63
CA THR A 225 2.83 -1.95 26.99
C THR A 225 3.86 -1.56 25.93
N VAL A 226 4.06 -0.25 25.75
CA VAL A 226 5.13 0.32 24.90
C VAL A 226 5.97 1.26 25.74
N ASP A 227 7.24 0.91 25.96
CA ASP A 227 8.16 1.75 26.75
C ASP A 227 8.63 2.95 25.92
N LEU A 228 8.33 4.16 26.40
CA LEU A 228 8.80 5.42 25.78
C LEU A 228 10.12 5.88 26.39
N SER A 229 10.32 5.61 27.69
CA SER A 229 11.57 5.81 28.42
C SER A 229 11.63 4.88 29.64
N SER A 230 12.67 5.01 30.48
CA SER A 230 12.76 4.26 31.74
C SER A 230 11.71 4.67 32.79
N VAL A 231 10.98 5.76 32.58
CA VAL A 231 10.02 6.32 33.55
C VAL A 231 8.65 6.65 32.94
N GLU A 232 8.48 6.39 31.64
CA GLU A 232 7.24 6.65 30.90
C GLU A 232 6.97 5.50 29.93
N ARG A 233 5.74 4.98 29.96
CA ARG A 233 5.28 3.92 29.05
C ARG A 233 3.82 4.12 28.68
N LEU A 234 3.38 3.50 27.61
CA LEU A 234 1.98 3.39 27.22
C LEU A 234 1.46 2.03 27.64
N ARG A 235 0.23 1.95 28.17
CA ARG A 235 -0.46 0.70 28.52
C ARG A 235 -1.68 0.53 27.62
N PHE A 236 -1.81 -0.63 27.00
CA PHE A 236 -2.96 -0.92 26.14
C PHE A 236 -4.28 -0.75 26.91
N VAL A 237 -5.20 0.00 26.30
CA VAL A 237 -6.58 0.18 26.80
C VAL A 237 -7.49 -0.75 26.03
N GLY A 238 -7.45 -0.68 24.70
CA GLY A 238 -8.36 -1.44 23.86
C GLY A 238 -8.31 -0.99 22.40
N TRP A 239 -8.95 -1.79 21.57
CA TRP A 239 -9.40 -1.35 20.27
C TRP A 239 -10.80 -0.75 20.40
N PHE A 240 -11.09 0.29 19.65
CA PHE A 240 -12.39 0.94 19.63
C PHE A 240 -12.88 1.06 18.20
N GLU A 241 -14.17 0.86 18.00
CA GLU A 241 -14.85 1.10 16.73
C GLU A 241 -16.04 2.01 17.02
N ASN A 242 -16.10 3.17 16.37
CA ASN A 242 -17.15 4.16 16.60
C ASN A 242 -17.36 4.49 18.10
N GLY A 243 -16.25 4.53 18.87
CA GLY A 243 -16.25 4.79 20.32
C GLY A 243 -16.61 3.59 21.20
N LYS A 244 -16.97 2.43 20.64
CA LYS A 244 -17.26 1.20 21.40
C LYS A 244 -16.01 0.33 21.50
N GLN A 245 -15.65 -0.06 22.71
CA GLN A 245 -14.50 -0.94 22.94
C GLN A 245 -14.77 -2.35 22.39
N LEU A 246 -13.83 -2.86 21.62
CA LEU A 246 -13.77 -4.23 21.12
C LEU A 246 -12.96 -5.10 22.09
N THR A 247 -13.29 -6.39 22.16
CA THR A 247 -12.68 -7.33 23.10
C THR A 247 -11.44 -8.01 22.51
N GLY A 248 -10.36 -8.01 23.26
CA GLY A 248 -9.13 -8.73 22.92
C GLY A 248 -7.98 -7.81 22.51
N VAL A 249 -6.77 -8.37 22.48
CA VAL A 249 -5.55 -7.69 22.00
C VAL A 249 -5.35 -7.88 20.48
N SER A 250 -6.00 -8.89 19.92
CA SER A 250 -6.05 -9.16 18.48
C SER A 250 -7.50 -9.12 18.01
N LEU A 251 -7.72 -8.62 16.80
CA LEU A 251 -9.02 -8.56 16.15
C LEU A 251 -8.99 -9.31 14.83
N ASN A 252 -10.17 -9.70 14.37
CA ASN A 252 -10.37 -10.22 13.02
C ASN A 252 -11.56 -9.46 12.42
N ILE A 253 -11.27 -8.47 11.59
CA ILE A 253 -12.28 -7.57 11.04
C ILE A 253 -12.82 -8.17 9.75
N LEU A 254 -14.11 -8.49 9.73
CA LEU A 254 -14.80 -8.87 8.50
C LEU A 254 -15.04 -7.60 7.68
N MET A 255 -14.50 -7.54 6.47
CA MET A 255 -14.68 -6.40 5.57
C MET A 255 -16.04 -6.51 4.84
N ASP A 256 -17.14 -6.38 5.58
CA ASP A 256 -18.49 -6.31 5.02
C ASP A 256 -18.93 -4.87 4.70
N GLN A 257 -18.24 -3.89 5.30
CA GLN A 257 -18.38 -2.45 5.10
C GLN A 257 -17.04 -1.74 5.41
N PRO A 258 -16.95 -0.42 5.22
CA PRO A 258 -15.79 0.34 5.69
C PRO A 258 -15.71 0.39 7.22
N HIS A 259 -14.50 0.30 7.76
CA HIS A 259 -14.27 0.28 9.20
C HIS A 259 -13.29 1.37 9.62
N GLU A 260 -13.60 2.05 10.72
CA GLU A 260 -12.73 3.03 11.35
C GLU A 260 -12.47 2.61 12.80
N LEU A 261 -11.21 2.23 13.07
CA LEU A 261 -10.78 1.71 14.35
C LEU A 261 -9.84 2.70 15.03
N THR A 262 -9.88 2.74 16.36
CA THR A 262 -8.89 3.43 17.19
C THR A 262 -8.18 2.42 18.07
N LEU A 263 -6.87 2.33 17.96
CA LEU A 263 -6.00 1.61 18.88
C LEU A 263 -5.60 2.56 20.01
N SER A 264 -6.13 2.32 21.21
CA SER A 264 -5.98 3.22 22.35
C SER A 264 -5.04 2.67 23.42
N TYR A 265 -4.20 3.55 23.95
CA TYR A 265 -3.29 3.34 25.06
C TYR A 265 -3.39 4.48 26.08
N GLU A 266 -3.21 4.13 27.36
CA GLU A 266 -3.15 5.08 28.46
C GLU A 266 -1.68 5.35 28.81
N THR A 267 -1.31 6.62 29.04
CA THR A 267 0.03 6.95 29.51
C THR A 267 0.20 6.53 30.96
N GLN A 268 1.30 5.83 31.27
CA GLN A 268 1.72 5.49 32.63
C GLN A 268 3.07 6.13 32.95
N TYR A 269 3.20 6.60 34.19
CA TYR A 269 4.46 7.11 34.74
C TYR A 269 4.97 6.22 35.86
N TYR A 270 6.29 6.09 35.94
CA TYR A 270 6.93 5.40 37.06
C TYR A 270 7.07 6.37 38.25
N VAL A 271 6.56 5.96 39.41
CA VAL A 271 6.81 6.61 40.69
C VAL A 271 7.88 5.81 41.40
N ASP A 272 8.96 6.47 41.80
CA ASP A 272 10.10 5.87 42.47
C ASP A 272 10.19 6.37 43.91
N VAL A 273 9.72 5.55 44.85
CA VAL A 273 9.78 5.82 46.28
C VAL A 273 11.05 5.21 46.86
N ARG A 274 11.88 6.06 47.47
CA ARG A 274 13.19 5.69 47.99
C ARG A 274 13.35 6.13 49.44
N SER A 275 14.24 5.44 50.14
CA SER A 275 14.60 5.82 51.50
C SER A 275 16.03 5.44 51.83
N SER A 276 16.75 6.35 52.48
CA SER A 276 18.08 6.07 53.04
C SER A 276 18.00 5.22 54.32
N ASN A 277 16.87 5.29 55.04
CA ASN A 277 16.65 4.62 56.31
C ASN A 277 15.22 4.04 56.33
N GLY A 278 14.98 2.91 56.99
CA GLY A 278 13.62 2.37 57.12
C GLY A 278 13.03 1.83 55.81
N GLN A 279 11.86 1.23 55.92
CA GLN A 279 11.18 0.61 54.78
C GLN A 279 10.15 1.56 54.19
N VAL A 280 10.07 1.60 52.86
CA VAL A 280 9.08 2.39 52.11
C VAL A 280 8.36 1.51 51.09
N SER A 281 7.14 1.90 50.74
CA SER A 281 6.36 1.29 49.66
C SER A 281 5.67 2.36 48.82
N GLY A 282 5.24 1.99 47.62
CA GLY A 282 4.55 2.89 46.68
C GLY A 282 5.26 3.04 45.33
N SER A 283 6.45 2.46 45.15
CA SER A 283 7.12 2.46 43.84
C SER A 283 6.36 1.60 42.83
N GLY A 284 6.21 2.08 41.61
CA GLY A 284 5.50 1.34 40.56
C GLY A 284 5.05 2.21 39.39
N TRP A 285 4.38 1.57 38.43
CA TRP A 285 3.77 2.22 37.28
C TRP A 285 2.32 2.56 37.57
N TYR A 286 1.94 3.80 37.31
CA TYR A 286 0.60 4.33 37.57
C TYR A 286 0.05 5.02 36.33
N ASP A 287 -1.23 4.82 36.04
CA ASP A 287 -1.93 5.56 34.98
C ASP A 287 -1.88 7.07 35.28
N ARG A 288 -1.75 7.89 34.24
CA ARG A 288 -1.76 9.35 34.36
C ARG A 288 -3.07 9.81 35.02
N GLY A 289 -2.96 10.66 36.03
CA GLY A 289 -4.08 11.15 36.84
C GLY A 289 -4.54 10.20 37.95
N SER A 290 -4.04 8.96 38.00
CA SER A 290 -4.35 8.04 39.11
C SER A 290 -3.64 8.45 40.41
N THR A 291 -4.02 7.83 41.52
CA THR A 291 -3.45 8.11 42.84
C THR A 291 -2.49 7.00 43.27
N ALA A 292 -1.22 7.34 43.49
CA ALA A 292 -0.24 6.45 44.10
C ALA A 292 -0.28 6.59 45.63
N THR A 293 -0.33 5.46 46.33
CA THR A 293 -0.28 5.40 47.81
C THR A 293 1.12 5.05 48.26
N ILE A 294 1.66 5.86 49.16
CA ILE A 294 3.03 5.81 49.64
C ILE A 294 2.98 5.55 51.14
N THR A 295 3.81 4.61 51.60
CA THR A 295 3.94 4.33 53.03
C THR A 295 5.41 4.25 53.42
N ALA A 296 5.68 4.52 54.69
CA ALA A 296 6.99 4.38 55.29
C ALA A 296 6.85 3.88 56.73
N SER A 297 7.84 3.13 57.20
CA SER A 297 8.02 2.91 58.64
C SER A 297 8.20 4.26 59.35
N ASN A 298 7.56 4.48 60.50
CA ASN A 298 7.71 5.74 61.25
C ASN A 298 9.09 5.89 61.91
N THR A 299 9.74 4.75 62.19
CA THR A 299 11.05 4.67 62.87
C THR A 299 11.97 3.74 62.09
N ALA A 300 13.26 4.05 62.07
CA ALA A 300 14.29 3.23 61.44
C ALA A 300 15.57 3.17 62.30
N GLY A 301 16.36 2.12 62.08
CA GLY A 301 17.62 1.89 62.80
C GLY A 301 17.45 1.07 64.07
N SER A 302 18.55 0.90 64.78
CA SER A 302 18.65 0.15 66.02
C SER A 302 19.49 0.94 67.01
N TRP A 303 19.20 0.78 68.30
CA TRP A 303 19.95 1.46 69.36
C TRP A 303 21.48 1.32 69.17
N PRO A 304 22.27 2.39 69.37
CA PRO A 304 21.90 3.73 69.84
C PRO A 304 21.51 4.72 68.71
N PHE A 305 21.41 4.28 67.46
CA PHE A 305 21.15 5.13 66.30
C PHE A 305 19.74 4.91 65.75
N THR A 306 18.75 5.65 66.29
CA THR A 306 17.37 5.64 65.80
C THR A 306 17.08 6.88 64.95
N TYR A 307 16.22 6.71 63.95
CA TYR A 307 15.79 7.76 63.03
C TYR A 307 14.27 7.80 63.00
N ASN A 308 13.70 9.01 63.02
CA ASN A 308 12.25 9.24 62.89
C ASN A 308 11.95 9.86 61.52
N LEU A 309 10.90 9.39 60.85
CA LEU A 309 10.47 9.94 59.58
C LEU A 309 10.01 11.39 59.79
N ALA A 310 10.70 12.33 59.16
CA ALA A 310 10.44 13.76 59.32
C ALA A 310 9.51 14.28 58.23
N ASN A 311 9.83 14.01 56.95
CA ASN A 311 9.06 14.48 55.81
C ASN A 311 9.40 13.65 54.55
N TRP A 312 8.83 14.04 53.41
CA TRP A 312 9.16 13.52 52.09
C TRP A 312 9.69 14.64 51.19
N ARG A 313 10.74 14.34 50.43
CA ARG A 313 11.22 15.18 49.32
C ARG A 313 10.64 14.62 48.04
N VAL A 314 9.98 15.48 47.26
CA VAL A 314 9.38 15.10 45.97
C VAL A 314 10.11 15.83 44.86
N ASP A 315 10.53 15.10 43.84
CA ASP A 315 11.12 15.62 42.62
C ASP A 315 10.30 15.14 41.41
N PRO A 316 9.72 16.04 40.61
CA PRO A 316 9.77 17.50 40.73
C PRO A 316 8.95 18.05 41.92
N PRO A 317 9.35 19.21 42.50
CA PRO A 317 8.70 19.77 43.70
C PRO A 317 7.25 20.26 43.48
N SER A 318 6.75 20.17 42.24
CA SER A 318 5.34 20.38 41.92
C SER A 318 4.42 19.30 42.49
N GLY A 319 4.95 18.11 42.77
CA GLY A 319 4.18 17.00 43.34
C GLY A 319 3.76 17.30 44.77
N LYS A 320 2.45 17.35 45.03
CA LYS A 320 1.89 17.55 46.37
C LYS A 320 1.52 16.20 46.98
N LEU A 321 2.09 15.91 48.14
CA LEU A 321 1.68 14.78 48.96
C LEU A 321 0.56 15.19 49.90
N SER A 322 -0.51 14.39 49.92
CA SER A 322 -1.60 14.53 50.89
C SER A 322 -1.50 13.41 51.92
N LYS A 323 -1.57 13.74 53.21
CA LYS A 323 -1.45 12.77 54.31
C LYS A 323 -2.83 12.28 54.74
N SER A 324 -3.00 10.96 54.83
CA SER A 324 -4.24 10.28 55.23
C SER A 324 -3.89 9.01 56.00
N ASP A 325 -4.33 8.90 57.26
CA ASP A 325 -4.28 7.67 58.09
C ASP A 325 -3.01 6.82 57.94
N GLY A 326 -1.83 7.42 58.21
CA GLY A 326 -0.54 6.70 58.17
C GLY A 326 0.03 6.44 56.78
N SER A 327 -0.60 6.97 55.73
CA SER A 327 -0.11 6.94 54.35
C SER A 327 -0.07 8.34 53.72
N TRP A 328 0.63 8.45 52.60
CA TRP A 328 0.67 9.65 51.78
C TRP A 328 0.21 9.31 50.38
N THR A 329 -0.56 10.20 49.74
CA THR A 329 -1.04 10.01 48.38
C THR A 329 -0.51 11.10 47.46
N VAL A 330 -0.18 10.73 46.23
CA VAL A 330 0.18 11.66 45.14
C VAL A 330 -0.65 11.34 43.90
N THR A 331 -1.17 12.38 43.25
CA THR A 331 -1.78 12.26 41.91
C THR A 331 -0.66 12.22 40.88
N VAL A 332 -0.61 11.15 40.09
CA VAL A 332 0.49 10.89 39.15
C VAL A 332 0.22 11.57 37.82
N ASP A 333 0.68 12.79 37.63
CA ASP A 333 0.55 13.54 36.37
C ASP A 333 1.82 13.50 35.49
N ARG A 334 2.94 13.03 36.08
CA ARG A 334 4.29 12.88 35.49
C ARG A 334 5.14 11.90 36.34
N PRO A 335 6.38 11.55 35.94
CA PRO A 335 7.27 10.76 36.78
C PRO A 335 7.65 11.49 38.07
N TYR A 336 7.71 10.76 39.18
CA TYR A 336 8.11 11.29 40.49
C TYR A 336 9.20 10.45 41.13
N VAL A 337 10.19 11.11 41.73
CA VAL A 337 11.09 10.51 42.72
C VAL A 337 10.71 11.05 44.10
N ILE A 338 10.38 10.16 45.02
CA ILE A 338 9.85 10.50 46.35
C ILE A 338 10.76 9.89 47.40
N GLU A 339 11.55 10.74 48.05
CA GLU A 339 12.59 10.33 48.99
C GLU A 339 12.17 10.64 50.43
N ALA A 340 12.17 9.63 51.29
CA ALA A 340 11.90 9.80 52.72
C ALA A 340 13.05 10.55 53.39
N VAL A 341 12.71 11.61 54.13
CA VAL A 341 13.64 12.45 54.87
C VAL A 341 13.56 12.09 56.35
N TRP A 342 14.71 11.78 56.93
CA TRP A 342 14.84 11.26 58.29
C TRP A 342 15.54 12.26 59.21
N ASN A 343 15.03 12.40 60.43
CA ASN A 343 15.72 13.10 61.51
C ASN A 343 16.39 12.08 62.42
N PHE A 344 17.66 12.33 62.76
CA PHE A 344 18.38 11.53 63.74
C PHE A 344 17.84 11.81 65.14
N ASP A 345 17.48 10.75 65.87
CA ASP A 345 16.99 10.87 67.23
C ASP A 345 18.15 10.77 68.22
N ILE A 346 18.49 11.91 68.84
CA ILE A 346 19.57 12.01 69.83
C ILE A 346 19.14 11.63 71.25
N LEU A 347 17.84 11.42 71.49
CA LEU A 347 17.31 11.14 72.83
C LEU A 347 17.89 9.86 73.47
N PRO A 348 18.12 8.75 72.74
CA PRO A 348 18.75 7.56 73.31
C PRO A 348 20.22 7.76 73.71
N LEU A 349 20.94 8.65 73.02
CA LEU A 349 22.34 8.99 73.31
C LEU A 349 22.45 9.95 74.50
N ALA A 350 21.48 10.86 74.66
CA ALA A 350 21.42 11.77 75.82
C ALA A 350 21.27 11.03 77.15
N GLY A 351 20.69 9.82 77.15
CA GLY A 351 20.60 8.95 78.33
C GLY A 351 21.90 8.24 78.71
N LEU A 352 22.86 8.10 77.79
CA LEU A 352 24.17 7.48 78.05
C LEU A 352 25.21 8.48 78.59
N ILE A 353 25.08 9.76 78.24
CA ILE A 353 25.97 10.83 78.70
C ILE A 353 25.28 11.52 79.88
N GLY A 354 25.40 10.96 81.07
CA GLY A 354 24.87 11.55 82.29
C GLY A 354 25.36 13.00 82.47
N GLY A 355 24.49 13.96 82.15
CA GLY A 355 24.44 15.33 82.68
C GLY A 355 25.74 16.08 82.99
N SER A 356 26.81 15.94 82.21
CA SER A 356 28.07 16.67 82.45
C SER A 356 28.50 17.46 81.22
N ALA A 357 28.72 18.76 81.45
CA ALA A 357 28.95 19.82 80.47
C ALA A 357 30.27 19.72 79.66
N LEU A 358 30.87 18.53 79.54
CA LEU A 358 32.11 18.29 78.80
C LEU A 358 31.95 17.44 77.53
N ALA A 359 30.71 17.08 77.16
CA ALA A 359 30.42 16.46 75.85
C ALA A 359 29.98 17.47 74.76
N LEU A 360 29.92 18.77 75.08
CA LEU A 360 29.50 19.81 74.13
C LEU A 360 30.61 20.31 73.20
N VAL A 361 31.85 19.82 73.33
CA VAL A 361 32.96 20.19 72.44
C VAL A 361 33.20 19.15 71.33
N ALA A 362 32.63 17.94 71.41
CA ALA A 362 32.79 16.93 70.35
C ALA A 362 31.60 16.86 69.35
N VAL A 363 30.47 17.51 69.65
CA VAL A 363 29.30 17.58 68.74
C VAL A 363 29.24 18.91 67.98
N GLY A 364 30.01 19.92 68.40
CA GLY A 364 30.05 21.26 67.80
C GLY A 364 30.94 21.46 66.56
N VAL A 365 31.68 20.44 66.11
CA VAL A 365 32.57 20.53 64.92
C VAL A 365 32.04 19.72 63.71
N GLY A 366 30.87 19.09 63.83
CA GLY A 366 30.25 18.30 62.75
C GLY A 366 29.19 19.01 61.92
N LEU A 367 29.01 20.34 62.05
CA LEU A 367 27.90 21.08 61.43
C LEU A 367 28.27 22.13 60.36
N ALA A 368 29.52 22.20 59.92
CA ALA A 368 29.89 22.95 58.72
C ALA A 368 31.15 22.29 58.15
N VAL A 369 31.09 21.49 57.10
CA VAL A 369 31.21 21.93 55.70
C VAL A 369 30.98 20.69 54.85
N VAL A 370 29.83 20.55 54.18
CA VAL A 370 29.73 19.95 52.83
C VAL A 370 28.50 20.57 52.16
N TYR A 371 28.63 21.83 51.76
CA TYR A 371 27.89 22.31 50.59
C TYR A 371 28.92 22.70 49.52
N LYS A 372 28.87 21.93 48.42
CA LYS A 372 29.42 22.15 47.08
C LYS A 372 30.90 21.86 46.77
N ARG A 373 31.03 20.75 46.03
CA ARG A 373 31.76 20.52 44.75
C ARG A 373 33.30 20.56 44.73
N GLY A 374 33.87 19.40 44.39
CA GLY A 374 34.89 19.32 43.33
C GLY A 374 36.19 18.58 43.66
N MET A 375 36.38 17.46 42.98
CA MET A 375 37.66 16.84 42.56
C MET A 375 38.57 16.10 43.58
N PHE A 376 38.68 14.79 43.29
CA PHE A 376 39.88 13.93 43.28
C PHE A 376 40.87 13.95 44.45
N THR A 377 41.00 12.81 45.14
CA THR A 377 42.12 11.84 44.94
C THR A 377 41.91 10.59 45.80
N ARG A 378 42.15 9.41 45.19
CA ARG A 378 42.10 8.08 45.82
C ARG A 378 43.39 7.80 46.58
N GLY A 379 43.30 7.32 47.81
CA GLY A 379 44.40 6.70 48.57
C GLY A 379 43.93 5.38 49.19
N MET A 380 44.54 4.27 48.77
CA MET A 380 44.21 2.88 49.13
C MET A 380 44.70 2.48 50.52
N THR A 381 43.96 1.61 51.21
CA THR A 381 44.52 0.61 52.14
C THR A 381 43.98 -0.79 51.82
N THR A 382 44.80 -1.53 51.08
CA THR A 382 45.19 -2.93 51.27
C THR A 382 44.20 -3.90 51.92
N PHE A 383 43.50 -4.67 51.09
CA PHE A 383 43.14 -6.06 51.39
C PHE A 383 44.18 -7.01 50.82
N ARG A 384 44.50 -8.05 51.60
CA ARG A 384 45.39 -9.17 51.23
C ARG A 384 44.95 -9.85 49.93
N PRO A 385 45.89 -10.26 49.05
CA PRO A 385 45.54 -10.91 47.80
C PRO A 385 45.26 -12.40 48.02
N SER A 386 44.10 -12.86 47.56
CA SER A 386 44.01 -14.22 47.02
C SER A 386 44.79 -14.24 45.71
N LYS A 387 45.72 -15.19 45.58
CA LYS A 387 46.44 -15.45 44.34
C LYS A 387 45.43 -15.77 43.22
N VAL A 388 45.18 -14.79 42.36
CA VAL A 388 44.61 -15.02 41.03
C VAL A 388 45.69 -14.62 40.04
N ALA A 389 46.01 -15.54 39.14
CA ALA A 389 47.08 -15.44 38.17
C ALA A 389 47.04 -14.11 37.39
N ALA A 390 48.21 -13.48 37.22
CA ALA A 390 48.36 -12.27 36.44
C ALA A 390 47.94 -12.50 34.99
N SER A 391 46.75 -12.00 34.62
CA SER A 391 46.30 -11.94 33.23
C SER A 391 47.10 -10.87 32.50
N GLN A 392 47.92 -11.27 31.53
CA GLN A 392 48.63 -10.33 30.65
C GLN A 392 47.61 -9.44 29.92
N THR A 393 47.81 -8.12 29.89
CA THR A 393 46.92 -7.15 29.21
C THR A 393 47.66 -6.41 28.08
N THR A 394 46.98 -6.08 27.00
CA THR A 394 47.47 -5.28 25.86
C THR A 394 46.65 -3.99 25.73
N ALA A 395 47.25 -2.90 25.24
CA ALA A 395 46.54 -1.63 25.00
C ALA A 395 45.86 -1.63 23.63
N CYS A 396 44.60 -1.19 23.57
CA CYS A 396 43.86 -1.01 22.32
C CYS A 396 44.49 0.10 21.48
N SER A 397 44.86 -0.20 20.24
CA SER A 397 45.47 0.74 19.30
C SER A 397 44.57 1.91 18.89
N LYS A 398 43.24 1.78 19.03
CA LYS A 398 42.27 2.82 18.62
C LYS A 398 41.89 3.80 19.74
N CYS A 399 41.74 3.33 20.98
CA CYS A 399 41.28 4.16 22.10
C CYS A 399 42.17 4.16 23.35
N GLY A 400 43.29 3.42 23.33
CA GLY A 400 44.25 3.34 24.43
C GLY A 400 43.80 2.51 25.64
N ASN A 401 42.60 1.95 25.65
CA ASN A 401 42.10 1.17 26.78
C ASN A 401 42.89 -0.13 26.97
N ARG A 402 43.25 -0.49 28.20
CA ARG A 402 43.93 -1.76 28.50
C ARG A 402 42.91 -2.89 28.53
N VAL A 403 43.14 -3.91 27.71
CA VAL A 403 42.29 -5.09 27.57
C VAL A 403 43.09 -6.37 27.78
N PRO A 404 42.48 -7.47 28.24
CA PRO A 404 43.16 -8.76 28.35
C PRO A 404 43.83 -9.19 27.04
N LYS A 405 45.01 -9.85 27.07
CA LYS A 405 45.73 -10.28 25.85
C LYS A 405 44.93 -11.26 24.97
N ASN A 406 43.99 -11.98 25.57
CA ASN A 406 43.06 -12.88 24.89
C ASN A 406 41.76 -12.19 24.45
N ALA A 407 41.59 -10.89 24.75
CA ALA A 407 40.43 -10.13 24.28
C ALA A 407 40.56 -9.92 22.78
N THR A 408 39.60 -10.42 22.03
CA THR A 408 39.55 -10.33 20.57
C THR A 408 39.18 -8.91 20.09
N PHE A 409 38.51 -8.14 20.94
CA PHE A 409 38.06 -6.78 20.66
C PHE A 409 38.15 -5.88 21.90
N CYS A 410 38.25 -4.58 21.68
CA CYS A 410 38.20 -3.60 22.75
C CYS A 410 36.77 -3.37 23.24
N GLN A 411 36.48 -3.74 24.49
CA GLN A 411 35.18 -3.54 25.15
C GLN A 411 34.70 -2.08 25.21
N LYS A 412 35.56 -1.11 24.92
CA LYS A 412 35.23 0.32 24.96
C LYS A 412 34.90 0.91 23.59
N CYS A 413 35.56 0.47 22.52
CA CYS A 413 35.42 1.09 21.20
C CYS A 413 35.21 0.09 20.05
N GLY A 414 35.11 -1.21 20.35
CA GLY A 414 34.87 -2.27 19.38
C GLY A 414 36.05 -2.60 18.45
N ALA A 415 37.20 -1.91 18.57
CA ALA A 415 38.34 -2.16 17.69
C ALA A 415 38.94 -3.56 17.92
N PRO A 416 39.27 -4.32 16.86
CA PRO A 416 39.88 -5.63 16.98
C PRO A 416 41.28 -5.53 17.58
N ILE A 417 41.62 -6.49 18.44
CA ILE A 417 42.97 -6.68 18.97
C ILE A 417 43.61 -7.76 18.10
N ALA A 418 44.73 -7.41 17.45
CA ALA A 418 45.32 -8.18 16.35
C ALA A 418 45.43 -9.69 16.66
N GLY A 419 44.76 -10.52 15.83
CA GLY A 419 44.83 -11.98 15.94
C GLY A 419 43.56 -12.79 15.61
N ALA A 420 42.47 -12.20 15.13
CA ALA A 420 41.27 -12.93 14.74
C ALA A 420 41.02 -12.81 13.23
N GLU A 421 40.97 -13.95 12.55
CA GLU A 421 40.63 -14.07 11.14
C GLU A 421 39.15 -13.71 10.94
N HIS A 422 38.86 -12.67 10.15
CA HIS A 422 37.51 -12.18 9.92
C HIS A 422 36.95 -12.66 8.58
N THR A 423 35.74 -13.22 8.57
CA THR A 423 34.99 -13.48 7.35
C THR A 423 34.34 -12.18 6.87
N ARG A 424 34.71 -11.75 5.65
CA ARG A 424 34.28 -10.50 4.97
C ARG A 424 32.76 -10.23 4.94
N LEU A 425 31.95 -11.25 5.19
CA LEU A 425 30.49 -11.19 5.20
C LEU A 425 29.94 -10.64 6.54
N GLU A 426 30.51 -11.09 7.66
CA GLU A 426 30.08 -10.70 9.01
C GLU A 426 30.36 -9.22 9.29
N ASP A 427 31.46 -8.70 8.75
CA ASP A 427 31.83 -7.29 8.94
C ASP A 427 30.90 -6.34 8.19
N LYS A 428 30.47 -6.71 6.98
CA LYS A 428 29.46 -5.93 6.24
C LYS A 428 28.13 -5.85 6.98
N VAL A 429 27.70 -6.96 7.57
CA VAL A 429 26.45 -7.02 8.35
C VAL A 429 26.61 -6.26 9.66
N TYR A 430 27.75 -6.38 10.33
CA TYR A 430 28.04 -5.63 11.56
C TYR A 430 28.08 -4.11 11.32
N ASP A 431 28.79 -3.64 10.30
CA ASP A 431 28.87 -2.22 9.96
C ASP A 431 27.50 -1.64 9.58
N TYR A 432 26.68 -2.42 8.87
CA TYR A 432 25.30 -2.05 8.56
C TYR A 432 24.47 -1.89 9.83
N ILE A 433 24.55 -2.84 10.76
CA ILE A 433 23.82 -2.78 12.04
C ILE A 433 24.25 -1.57 12.87
N VAL A 434 25.55 -1.30 12.95
CA VAL A 434 26.09 -0.13 13.68
C VAL A 434 25.64 1.18 13.04
N LYS A 435 25.62 1.27 11.70
CA LYS A 435 25.15 2.44 10.97
C LYS A 435 23.65 2.69 11.15
N HIS A 436 22.89 1.66 11.52
CA HIS A 436 21.45 1.70 11.75
C HIS A 436 21.10 1.55 13.24
N ASP A 437 21.97 2.05 14.12
CA ASP A 437 21.75 2.14 15.58
C ASP A 437 21.35 0.82 16.27
N GLY A 438 21.80 -0.32 15.74
CA GLY A 438 21.55 -1.65 16.31
C GLY A 438 20.29 -2.35 15.80
N VAL A 439 19.47 -1.69 14.97
CA VAL A 439 18.22 -2.27 14.44
C VAL A 439 18.43 -2.81 13.02
N ILE A 440 18.12 -4.09 12.81
CA ILE A 440 18.23 -4.73 11.49
C ILE A 440 16.89 -5.32 11.03
N SER A 441 16.36 -4.77 9.94
CA SER A 441 15.35 -5.47 9.14
C SER A 441 16.07 -6.36 8.13
N LEU A 442 15.81 -7.68 8.19
CA LEU A 442 16.46 -8.66 7.31
C LEU A 442 16.17 -8.36 5.83
N SER A 443 14.96 -7.89 5.51
CA SER A 443 14.57 -7.57 4.12
C SER A 443 15.23 -6.28 3.61
N LYS A 444 15.44 -5.29 4.48
CA LYS A 444 16.13 -4.04 4.14
C LYS A 444 17.64 -4.26 4.01
N ALA A 445 18.24 -4.93 4.99
CA ALA A 445 19.66 -5.27 4.98
C ALA A 445 20.03 -6.20 3.82
N SER A 446 19.16 -7.15 3.46
CA SER A 446 19.33 -8.00 2.29
C SER A 446 19.43 -7.18 0.99
N ARG A 447 18.56 -6.19 0.82
CA ARG A 447 18.54 -5.30 -0.35
C ARG A 447 19.78 -4.41 -0.41
N ASP A 448 20.13 -3.78 0.71
CA ASP A 448 21.20 -2.79 0.78
C ASP A 448 22.61 -3.43 0.71
N LEU A 449 22.76 -4.66 1.20
CA LEU A 449 24.03 -5.39 1.19
C LEU A 449 24.22 -6.30 -0.03
N GLY A 450 23.18 -6.47 -0.86
CA GLY A 450 23.21 -7.37 -2.02
C GLY A 450 23.39 -8.83 -1.62
N MET A 451 22.78 -9.26 -0.51
CA MET A 451 22.89 -10.59 0.08
C MET A 451 21.51 -11.19 0.29
N SER A 452 21.37 -12.51 0.30
CA SER A 452 20.08 -13.15 0.63
C SER A 452 19.69 -12.92 2.10
N PRO A 453 18.38 -12.89 2.44
CA PRO A 453 17.93 -12.73 3.83
C PRO A 453 18.52 -13.79 4.77
N ASP A 454 18.70 -15.03 4.27
CA ASP A 454 19.31 -16.12 5.03
C ASP A 454 20.80 -15.89 5.32
N GLN A 455 21.55 -15.33 4.38
CA GLN A 455 22.95 -14.96 4.60
C GLN A 455 23.10 -13.83 5.62
N VAL A 456 22.21 -12.83 5.58
CA VAL A 456 22.18 -11.75 6.58
C VAL A 456 21.82 -12.31 7.96
N LYS A 457 20.85 -13.22 8.03
CA LYS A 457 20.44 -13.89 9.27
C LYS A 457 21.57 -14.74 9.85
N GLN A 458 22.20 -15.60 9.05
CA GLN A 458 23.32 -16.44 9.50
C GLN A 458 24.50 -15.59 9.99
N ALA A 459 24.81 -14.49 9.30
CA ALA A 459 25.84 -13.55 9.73
C ALA A 459 25.46 -12.88 11.07
N ALA A 460 24.23 -12.40 11.22
CA ALA A 460 23.76 -11.79 12.47
C ALA A 460 23.76 -12.79 13.65
N GLU A 461 23.35 -14.04 13.43
CA GLU A 461 23.41 -15.10 14.44
C GLU A 461 24.85 -15.46 14.81
N ALA A 462 25.75 -15.53 13.82
CA ALA A 462 27.18 -15.73 14.06
C ALA A 462 27.79 -14.58 14.87
N LEU A 463 27.42 -13.34 14.56
CA LEU A 463 27.81 -12.14 15.31
C LEU A 463 27.30 -12.18 16.75
N LYS A 464 26.04 -12.59 16.98
CA LYS A 464 25.46 -12.76 18.32
C LYS A 464 26.15 -13.86 19.12
N LYS A 465 26.40 -15.02 18.49
CA LYS A 465 27.16 -16.13 19.11
C LYS A 465 28.60 -15.73 19.47
N LYS A 466 29.20 -14.82 18.71
CA LYS A 466 30.52 -14.24 18.96
C LYS A 466 30.50 -13.05 19.94
N GLY A 467 29.33 -12.68 20.48
CA GLY A 467 29.17 -11.54 21.39
C GLY A 467 29.42 -10.18 20.75
N ARG A 468 29.36 -10.08 19.40
CA ARG A 468 29.48 -8.82 18.66
C ARG A 468 28.15 -8.05 18.65
N LEU A 469 27.02 -8.72 18.88
CA LEU A 469 25.69 -8.11 19.00
C LEU A 469 25.04 -8.63 20.28
N ALA A 470 24.26 -7.79 20.95
CA ALA A 470 23.49 -8.14 22.15
C ALA A 470 22.22 -8.94 21.80
#